data_AF-A0A182NC79-F1
#
_entry.id   AF-A0A182NC79-F1
#
_cell.length_a   1.000
_cell.length_b   1.000
_cell.length_c   1.000
_cell.angle_alpha   90.00
_cell.angle_beta   90.00
_cell.angle_gamma   90.00
#
_symmetry.space_group_name_H-M   'P 1'
#
loop_
_entity.id
_entity.type
_entity.pdbx_description
1 polymer ?
#
loop_
_entity_poly.entity_id
_entity_poly.type
_entity_poly.pdbx_seq_one_letter_code
_entity_poly.pdbx_strand_id
1 'polypeptide(L)' 'MHMRIQRDVDTGQFILGQFSRPFPTIPDMIRHFCLNRLPVRGAEHMCLLEPVIAQIL' A
#
# COMPACT_ATOMS: atom_id res chain seq x y z
N MET A 1 -11.41 -2.13 -4.86
CA MET A 1 -10.93 -2.04 -3.46
C MET A 1 -10.20 -0.72 -3.30
N HIS A 2 -10.51 0.08 -2.29
CA HIS A 2 -9.81 1.35 -2.01
C HIS A 2 -9.06 1.19 -0.68
N MET A 3 -7.74 1.39 -0.69
CA MET A 3 -6.90 1.35 0.50
C MET A 3 -6.35 2.75 0.78
N ARG A 4 -6.36 3.17 2.04
CA ARG A 4 -5.80 4.45 2.45
C ARG A 4 -4.31 4.30 2.72
N ILE A 5 -3.48 5.17 2.15
CA ILE A 5 -2.11 5.37 2.62
C ILE A 5 -2.13 6.47 3.68
N GLN A 6 -1.58 6.19 4.85
CA GLN A 6 -1.46 7.15 5.95
C GLN A 6 0.02 7.38 6.24
N ARG A 7 0.38 8.65 6.49
CA ARG A 7 1.71 9.01 6.99
C ARG A 7 1.62 9.13 8.51
N ASP A 8 2.49 8.40 9.20
CA ASP A 8 2.68 8.52 10.63
C ASP A 8 3.43 9.83 10.94
N VAL A 9 2.90 10.64 11.86
CA VAL A 9 3.43 11.99 12.13
C VAL A 9 4.72 11.97 12.94
N ASP A 10 4.89 10.97 13.81
CA ASP A 10 6.02 10.89 14.74
C ASP A 10 7.26 10.30 14.05
N THR A 11 7.05 9.26 13.24
CA THR A 11 8.12 8.55 12.53
C THR A 11 8.31 9.04 11.09
N GLY A 12 7.32 9.72 10.52
CA GLY A 12 7.31 10.15 9.12
C GLY A 12 7.08 9.03 8.10
N GLN A 13 6.89 7.78 8.55
CA GLN A 13 6.74 6.59 7.72
C GLN A 13 5.32 6.44 7.15
N PHE A 14 5.17 5.57 6.15
CA PHE A 14 3.92 5.35 5.44
C PHE A 14 3.33 3.97 5.77
N ILE A 15 2.02 3.92 6.00
CA ILE A 15 1.25 2.71 6.31
C ILE A 15 0.10 2.58 5.31
N LEU A 16 -0.08 1.38 4.75
CA LEU A 16 -1.21 1.00 3.90
C LEU A 16 -2.33 0.35 4.73
N GLY A 17 -3.48 0.99 4.83
CA GLY A 17 -4.60 0.53 5.67
C GLY A 17 -4.32 0.67 7.17
N GLN A 18 -4.82 -0.28 7.98
CA GLN A 18 -4.69 -0.25 9.45
C GLN A 18 -3.70 -1.28 10.03
N PHE A 19 -3.26 -2.26 9.23
CA PHE A 19 -2.50 -3.43 9.72
C PHE A 19 -1.21 -3.70 8.96
N SER A 20 -0.83 -2.84 8.02
CA SER A 20 0.47 -3.01 7.36
C SER A 20 1.59 -2.48 8.25
N ARG A 21 2.79 -3.03 8.05
CA ARG A 21 4.01 -2.48 8.60
C ARG A 21 4.25 -1.06 8.05
N PRO A 22 4.99 -0.20 8.77
CA PRO A 22 5.40 1.09 8.24
C PRO A 22 6.53 0.95 7.21
N PHE A 23 6.58 1.89 6.26
CA PHE A 23 7.58 1.95 5.20
C PHE A 23 8.22 3.35 5.15
N PRO A 24 9.52 3.44 4.85
CA PRO A 24 10.20 4.74 4.77
C PRO A 24 9.72 5.59 3.58
N THR A 25 9.32 4.97 2.46
CA THR A 25 8.79 5.66 1.28
C THR A 25 7.59 4.92 0.67
N ILE A 26 6.77 5.64 -0.12
CA ILE A 26 5.67 5.03 -0.87
C ILE A 26 6.19 4.00 -1.90
N PRO A 27 7.24 4.27 -2.71
CA PRO A 27 7.79 3.25 -3.61
C PRO A 27 8.20 1.95 -2.92
N ASP A 28 8.81 2.02 -1.72
CA ASP A 28 9.18 0.82 -0.95
C ASP A 28 7.94 0.00 -0.53
N MET A 29 6.86 0.69 -0.14
CA MET A 29 5.57 0.08 0.16
C MET A 29 4.98 -0.63 -1.06
N ILE A 30 4.95 0.06 -2.21
CA ILE A 30 4.41 -0.50 -3.46
C ILE A 30 5.23 -1.74 -3.88
N ARG A 31 6.57 -1.64 -3.89
CA ARG A 31 7.45 -2.77 -4.22
C ARG A 31 7.21 -3.99 -3.34
N HIS A 32 6.97 -3.78 -2.03
CA HIS A 32 6.65 -4.88 -1.13
C HIS A 32 5.36 -5.58 -1.52
N PHE A 33 4.28 -4.82 -1.79
CA PHE A 33 2.99 -5.40 -2.16
C PHE A 33 2.91 -5.90 -3.61
N CYS A 34 3.93 -5.65 -4.43
CA CYS A 34 4.12 -6.40 -5.68
C CYS A 34 4.48 -7.87 -5.43
N LEU A 35 5.21 -8.14 -4.35
CA LEU A 35 5.73 -9.49 -4.04
C LEU A 35 4.95 -10.18 -2.92
N ASN A 36 4.16 -9.42 -2.16
CA ASN A 36 3.48 -9.88 -0.96
C ASN A 36 2.00 -9.55 -1.03
N ARG A 37 1.19 -10.42 -0.43
CA ARG A 37 -0.26 -10.32 -0.37
C ARG A 37 -0.73 -9.05 0.34
N LEU A 38 -1.83 -8.48 -0.13
CA LEU A 38 -2.44 -7.30 0.47
C LEU A 38 -3.06 -7.62 1.85
N PRO A 39 -2.92 -6.72 2.85
CA PRO A 39 -3.45 -6.92 4.20
C PRO A 39 -4.92 -6.48 4.27
N VAL A 40 -5.79 -7.03 3.41
CA VAL A 40 -7.22 -6.67 3.36
C VAL A 40 -8.09 -7.91 3.41
N ARG A 41 -9.01 -7.92 4.39
CA ARG A 41 -10.01 -8.98 4.51
C ARG A 41 -10.77 -9.18 3.20
N GLY A 42 -10.77 -10.41 2.69
CA GLY A 42 -11.43 -10.79 1.44
C GLY A 42 -10.61 -10.55 0.16
N ALA A 43 -9.43 -9.93 0.24
CA ALA A 43 -8.47 -9.85 -0.86
C ALA A 43 -7.05 -10.21 -0.44
N GLU A 44 -6.92 -11.03 0.60
CA GLU A 44 -5.65 -11.58 1.09
C GLU A 44 -4.88 -12.37 0.02
N HIS A 45 -5.50 -12.73 -1.10
CA HIS A 45 -4.87 -13.44 -2.21
C HIS A 45 -4.33 -12.49 -3.30
N MET A 46 -4.58 -11.19 -3.21
CA MET A 46 -4.17 -10.21 -4.22
C MET A 46 -2.80 -9.62 -3.92
N CYS A 47 -2.06 -9.29 -4.98
CA CYS A 47 -0.83 -8.50 -4.98
C CYS A 47 -0.98 -7.35 -6.00
N LEU A 48 -0.12 -6.33 -5.90
CA LEU A 48 -0.02 -5.29 -6.93
C LEU A 48 0.73 -5.84 -8.15
N LEU A 49 0.15 -5.75 -9.34
CA LEU A 49 0.75 -6.31 -10.55
C LEU A 49 1.28 -5.20 -11.46
N GLU A 50 0.37 -4.44 -12.05
CA GLU A 50 0.71 -3.40 -13.02
C GLU A 50 0.16 -2.04 -12.58
N PRO A 51 0.95 -0.96 -12.67
CA PRO A 51 0.47 0.38 -12.40
C PRO A 51 -0.50 0.82 -13.48
N VAL A 52 -1.66 1.34 -13.08
CA VAL A 52 -2.61 1.98 -13.99
C VAL A 52 -2.47 3.48 -13.83
N ILE A 53 -2.06 4.16 -14.90
CA ILE A 53 -2.00 5.62 -14.93
C ILE A 53 -3.44 6.13 -15.09
N ALA A 54 -4.02 6.60 -13.99
CA ALA A 54 -5.29 7.29 -14.05
C ALA A 54 -5.02 8.77 -14.39
N GLN A 55 -5.38 9.19 -15.61
CA GLN A 55 -5.56 10.60 -15.88
C GLN A 55 -6.95 10.98 -15.36
N ILE A 56 -7.00 11.58 -14.18
CA ILE A 56 -8.25 12.09 -13.62
C ILE A 56 -8.55 13.39 -14.37
N LEU A 57 -9.57 13.37 -15.23
CA LEU A 57 -10.06 14.53 -15.99
C LEU A 57 -10.66 15.60 -15.08
#